data_AF-A0A3B0VRW0-F1
#
_entry.id   AF-A0A3B0VRW0-F1
#
_cell.length_a   1.000
_cell.length_b   1.000
_cell.length_c   1.000
_cell.angle_alpha   90.00
_cell.angle_beta   90.00
_cell.angle_gamma   90.00
#
_symmetry.space_group_name_H-M   'P 1'
#
loop_
_entity.id
_entity.type
_entity.pdbx_description
1 polymer ?
#
loop_
_entity_poly.entity_id
_entity_poly.type
_entity_poly.pdbx_seq_one_letter_code
_entity_poly.pdbx_strand_id
1 'polypeptide(L)'
;MGKEPRLNWQTPPNFAELQQAATTTGEGLLALAKDELSKLRTTFQKDEYLIEPWVVMVQAINHATEHHEQIKSMLTALGITPPRIDGWGYGMATNALTQISPNQDE
;
A
#
# COMPACT_ATOMS: atom_id res chain seq x y z
N MET A 1 15.21 -27.23 -30.21
CA MET A 1 14.94 -25.79 -30.03
C MET A 1 13.58 -25.66 -29.36
N GLY A 2 13.55 -25.50 -28.03
CA GLY A 2 12.28 -25.33 -27.29
C GLY A 2 11.69 -23.96 -27.60
N LYS A 3 10.37 -23.89 -27.84
CA LYS A 3 9.69 -22.60 -28.03
C LYS A 3 9.68 -21.87 -26.68
N GLU A 4 10.31 -20.71 -26.62
CA GLU A 4 10.19 -19.77 -25.51
C GLU A 4 8.69 -19.53 -25.19
N PRO A 5 8.27 -19.64 -23.93
CA PRO A 5 6.89 -19.36 -23.56
C PRO A 5 6.57 -17.90 -23.90
N ARG A 6 5.57 -17.68 -24.74
CA ARG A 6 5.09 -16.33 -25.04
C ARG A 6 4.46 -15.76 -23.78
N LEU A 7 4.90 -14.58 -23.38
CA LEU A 7 4.23 -13.76 -22.37
C LEU A 7 2.74 -13.67 -22.72
N ASN A 8 1.88 -14.20 -21.84
CA ASN A 8 0.45 -14.02 -21.92
C ASN A 8 0.13 -12.57 -21.55
N TRP A 9 0.02 -11.70 -22.56
CA TRP A 9 -0.42 -10.33 -22.37
C TRP A 9 -1.88 -10.33 -21.96
N GLN A 10 -2.13 -10.41 -20.65
CA GLN A 10 -3.43 -10.09 -20.10
C GLN A 10 -3.73 -8.62 -20.40
N THR A 11 -4.99 -8.32 -20.71
CA THR A 11 -5.45 -6.93 -20.86
C THR A 11 -5.10 -6.17 -19.58
N PRO A 12 -4.31 -5.08 -19.65
CA PRO A 12 -4.00 -4.28 -18.48
C PRO A 12 -5.31 -3.75 -17.85
N PRO A 13 -5.42 -3.73 -16.52
CA PRO A 13 -6.59 -3.18 -15.86
C PRO A 13 -6.76 -1.71 -16.22
N ASN A 14 -8.01 -1.30 -16.39
CA ASN A 14 -8.33 0.11 -16.55
C ASN A 14 -8.18 0.87 -15.22
N PHE A 15 -8.23 2.20 -15.25
CA PHE A 15 -8.04 3.01 -14.05
C PHE A 15 -9.08 2.77 -12.95
N ALA A 16 -10.33 2.42 -13.30
CA ALA A 16 -11.36 2.12 -12.31
C ALA A 16 -11.07 0.78 -11.61
N GLU A 17 -10.61 -0.23 -12.35
CA GLU A 17 -10.17 -1.52 -11.80
C GLU A 17 -8.95 -1.35 -10.89
N LEU A 18 -7.97 -0.55 -11.31
CA LEU A 18 -6.80 -0.21 -10.50
C LEU A 18 -7.21 0.53 -9.21
N GLN A 19 -8.13 1.49 -9.30
CA GLN A 19 -8.62 2.22 -8.13
C GLN A 19 -9.35 1.27 -7.17
N GLN A 20 -10.23 0.41 -7.68
CA GLN A 20 -10.95 -0.56 -6.86
C GLN A 20 -9.98 -1.53 -6.15
N ALA A 21 -8.96 -2.03 -6.87
CA ALA A 21 -7.94 -2.89 -6.29
C ALA A 21 -7.15 -2.17 -5.19
N ALA A 22 -6.72 -0.93 -5.43
CA ALA A 22 -6.01 -0.12 -4.45
C ALA A 22 -6.85 0.16 -3.19
N THR A 23 -8.14 0.49 -3.34
CA THR A 23 -9.05 0.71 -2.21
C THR A 23 -9.26 -0.58 -1.41
N THR A 24 -9.63 -1.67 -2.08
CA THR A 24 -9.92 -2.96 -1.42
C THR A 24 -8.72 -3.48 -0.62
N THR A 25 -7.53 -3.43 -1.23
CA THR A 25 -6.31 -3.88 -0.57
C THR A 25 -5.88 -2.94 0.55
N GLY A 26 -6.01 -1.62 0.36
CA GLY A 26 -5.71 -0.63 1.40
C GLY A 26 -6.59 -0.78 2.63
N GLU A 27 -7.89 -0.99 2.46
CA GLU A 27 -8.83 -1.25 3.57
C GLU A 27 -8.47 -2.53 4.33
N GLY A 28 -8.11 -3.61 3.62
CA GLY A 28 -7.65 -4.85 4.25
C GLY A 28 -6.38 -4.67 5.08
N LEU A 29 -5.38 -3.94 4.56
CA LEU A 29 -4.14 -3.63 5.29
C LEU A 29 -4.39 -2.75 6.50
N LEU A 30 -5.31 -1.78 6.42
CA LEU A 30 -5.70 -0.93 7.56
C LEU A 30 -6.41 -1.73 8.64
N ALA A 31 -7.33 -2.62 8.27
CA ALA A 31 -8.02 -3.49 9.21
C ALA A 31 -7.03 -4.43 9.93
N LEU A 32 -6.01 -4.92 9.22
CA LEU A 32 -4.91 -5.68 9.81
C LEU A 32 -4.08 -4.85 10.79
N ALA A 33 -3.73 -3.61 10.41
CA ALA A 33 -2.92 -2.71 11.24
C ALA A 33 -3.63 -2.28 12.53
N LYS A 34 -4.95 -2.14 12.51
CA LYS A 34 -5.76 -1.71 13.67
C LYS A 34 -6.04 -2.81 14.68
N ASP A 35 -5.58 -4.04 14.43
CA ASP A 35 -5.90 -5.22 15.24
C ASP A 35 -7.41 -5.47 15.42
N GLU A 36 -8.25 -4.86 14.57
CA GLU A 36 -9.67 -5.22 14.41
C GLU A 36 -9.83 -6.69 13.97
N LEU A 37 -8.71 -7.29 13.56
CA LEU A 37 -8.53 -8.65 13.13
C LEU A 37 -7.68 -9.48 14.10
N SER A 38 -7.66 -9.22 15.41
CA SER A 38 -7.11 -10.13 16.44
C SER A 38 -7.66 -11.57 16.37
N LYS A 39 -8.68 -11.82 15.53
CA LYS A 39 -9.24 -13.14 15.15
C LYS A 39 -8.68 -13.73 13.86
N LEU A 40 -8.00 -12.96 13.02
CA LEU A 40 -7.21 -13.45 11.90
C LEU A 40 -5.89 -14.00 12.44
N ARG A 41 -5.98 -15.19 13.05
CA ARG A 41 -4.85 -16.15 13.07
C ARG A 41 -4.57 -16.69 11.66
N THR A 42 -4.70 -15.87 10.62
CA THR A 42 -4.33 -16.25 9.26
C THR A 42 -2.83 -16.19 9.20
N THR A 43 -2.24 -17.36 9.43
CA THR A 43 -0.88 -17.61 9.01
C THR A 43 -0.88 -17.51 7.49
N PHE A 44 -0.25 -16.47 6.95
CA PHE A 44 -0.14 -16.32 5.51
C PHE A 44 0.77 -17.43 5.00
N GLN A 45 0.34 -18.20 4.02
CA GLN A 45 1.18 -19.24 3.42
C GLN A 45 1.83 -18.69 2.16
N LYS A 46 3.16 -18.79 2.10
CA LYS A 46 3.91 -18.57 0.88
C LYS A 46 4.91 -19.71 0.73
N ASP A 47 4.77 -20.45 -0.35
CA ASP A 47 5.54 -21.66 -0.59
C ASP A 47 5.41 -22.63 0.61
N GLU A 48 6.51 -22.97 1.26
CA GLU A 48 6.54 -23.85 2.44
C GLU A 48 6.52 -23.09 3.78
N TYR A 49 6.32 -21.76 3.76
CA TYR A 49 6.43 -20.91 4.93
C TYR A 49 5.08 -20.41 5.44
N LEU A 50 4.94 -20.52 6.76
CA LEU A 50 3.97 -19.80 7.55
C LEU A 50 4.53 -18.41 7.87
N ILE A 51 3.86 -17.37 7.39
CA ILE A 51 4.28 -15.97 7.52
C ILE A 51 3.45 -15.29 8.62
N GLU A 52 4.18 -14.67 9.55
CA GLU A 52 3.62 -13.80 10.58
C GLU A 52 3.01 -12.52 9.96
N PRO A 53 1.84 -12.07 10.41
CA PRO A 53 1.16 -10.91 9.80
C PRO A 53 2.01 -9.64 9.72
N TRP A 54 2.89 -9.39 10.69
CA TRP A 54 3.77 -8.21 10.68
C TRP A 54 4.72 -8.20 9.47
N VAL A 55 5.13 -9.36 8.96
CA VAL A 55 6.00 -9.47 7.77
C VAL A 55 5.28 -8.96 6.53
N VAL A 56 3.98 -9.26 6.41
CA VAL A 56 3.14 -8.76 5.31
C VAL A 56 3.04 -7.24 5.36
N MET A 57 2.89 -6.67 6.56
CA MET A 57 2.85 -5.22 6.74
C MET A 57 4.17 -4.54 6.32
N VAL A 58 5.31 -5.08 6.76
CA VAL A 58 6.64 -4.58 6.36
C VAL A 58 6.81 -4.67 4.85
N GLN A 59 6.44 -5.80 4.24
CA GLN A 59 6.54 -5.98 2.80
C GLN A 59 5.66 -4.98 2.03
N ALA A 60 4.41 -4.80 2.46
CA ALA A 60 3.49 -3.88 1.82
C ALA A 60 4.00 -2.43 1.86
N ILE A 61 4.50 -1.97 3.02
CA ILE A 61 5.02 -0.61 3.20
C ILE A 61 6.26 -0.37 2.31
N ASN A 62 7.22 -1.30 2.34
CA ASN A 62 8.46 -1.16 1.58
C ASN A 62 8.19 -1.21 0.07
N HIS A 63 7.41 -2.19 -0.39
CA HIS A 63 7.09 -2.36 -1.81
C HIS A 63 6.27 -1.19 -2.37
N ALA A 64 5.29 -0.68 -1.61
CA ALA A 64 4.53 0.51 -2.01
C ALA A 64 5.42 1.75 -2.12
N THR A 65 6.39 1.91 -1.21
CA THR A 65 7.34 3.04 -1.25
C THR A 65 8.18 3.00 -2.52
N GLU A 66 8.72 1.83 -2.90
CA GLU A 66 9.49 1.67 -4.13
C GLU A 66 8.67 2.08 -5.37
N HIS A 67 7.44 1.56 -5.49
CA HIS A 67 6.57 1.90 -6.62
C HIS A 67 6.14 3.37 -6.63
N HIS A 68 5.91 3.98 -5.47
CA HIS A 68 5.62 5.41 -5.39
C HIS A 68 6.76 6.24 -5.96
N GLU A 69 8.02 5.90 -5.65
CA GLU A 69 9.17 6.63 -6.19
C GLU A 69 9.34 6.42 -7.70
N GLN A 70 9.05 5.22 -8.22
CA GLN A 70 9.02 4.97 -9.67
C GLN A 70 7.95 5.83 -10.36
N ILE A 71 6.73 5.90 -9.81
CA ILE A 71 5.64 6.72 -10.36
C ILE A 71 5.97 8.21 -10.27
N LYS A 72 6.48 8.68 -9.13
CA LYS A 72 6.90 10.09 -8.95
C LYS A 72 7.97 10.48 -9.97
N SER A 73 8.93 9.60 -10.23
CA SER A 73 9.97 9.80 -11.25
C SER A 73 9.36 9.96 -12.64
N MET A 74 8.43 9.07 -13.03
CA MET A 74 7.73 9.15 -14.32
C MET A 74 6.89 10.42 -14.45
N LEU A 75 6.11 10.78 -13.42
CA LEU A 75 5.31 12.01 -13.42
C LEU A 75 6.20 13.24 -13.59
N THR A 76 7.32 13.30 -12.86
CA THR A 76 8.30 14.39 -12.96
C THR A 76 8.88 14.48 -14.37
N ALA A 77 9.25 13.35 -14.98
CA ALA A 77 9.76 13.30 -16.34
C ALA A 77 8.74 13.80 -17.38
N LEU A 78 7.44 13.66 -17.10
CA LEU A 78 6.34 14.19 -17.91
C LEU A 78 6.00 15.66 -17.60
N GLY A 79 6.74 16.33 -16.71
CA GLY A 79 6.48 17.71 -16.28
C GLY A 79 5.30 17.85 -15.32
N ILE A 80 4.84 16.75 -14.72
CA ILE A 80 3.74 16.73 -13.75
C ILE A 80 4.34 16.71 -12.35
N THR A 81 3.98 17.69 -11.52
CA THR A 81 4.35 17.70 -10.10
C THR A 81 3.69 16.51 -9.40
N PRO A 82 4.46 15.56 -8.83
CA PRO A 82 3.86 14.41 -8.16
C PRO A 82 3.09 14.81 -6.91
N PRO A 83 2.00 14.10 -6.57
CA PRO A 83 1.26 14.36 -5.34
C PRO A 83 2.10 14.02 -4.11
N ARG A 84 1.76 14.64 -2.98
CA ARG A 84 2.32 14.27 -1.68
C ARG A 84 1.66 12.96 -1.21
N ILE A 85 2.44 11.89 -1.19
CA ILE A 85 1.99 10.55 -0.78
C ILE A 85 2.85 10.12 0.41
N ASP A 86 2.43 10.51 1.61
CA ASP A 86 3.05 10.06 2.87
C ASP A 86 1.98 9.79 3.94
N GLY A 87 2.37 9.03 4.96
CA GLY A 87 1.47 8.61 6.03
C GLY A 87 0.87 9.77 6.83
N TRP A 88 1.56 10.91 6.91
CA TRP A 88 1.04 12.10 7.60
C TRP A 88 -0.06 12.77 6.78
N GLY A 89 0.16 12.92 5.47
CA GLY A 89 -0.85 13.41 4.53
C GLY A 89 -2.12 12.55 4.58
N TYR A 90 -1.95 11.22 4.54
CA TYR A 90 -3.06 10.28 4.67
C TYR A 90 -3.76 10.39 6.04
N GLY A 91 -2.99 10.47 7.13
CA GLY A 91 -3.53 10.61 8.48
C GLY A 91 -4.33 11.90 8.65
N MET A 92 -3.89 13.02 8.07
CA MET A 92 -4.67 14.27 8.07
C MET A 92 -5.96 14.12 7.27
N ALA A 93 -5.90 13.55 6.06
CA ALA A 93 -7.07 13.35 5.20
C ALA A 93 -8.14 12.43 5.81
N THR A 94 -7.73 11.53 6.72
CA THR A 94 -8.61 10.56 7.38
C THR A 94 -8.93 10.90 8.83
N ASN A 95 -8.52 12.07 9.33
CA ASN A 95 -8.65 12.47 10.74
C ASN A 95 -8.03 11.47 11.73
N ALA A 96 -6.97 10.77 11.32
CA ALA A 96 -6.22 9.84 12.17
C ALA A 96 -5.15 10.54 13.01
N LEU A 97 -4.85 11.82 12.75
CA LEU A 97 -3.94 12.62 13.57
C LEU A 97 -4.72 13.46 14.58
N THR A 98 -4.35 13.37 15.86
CA THR A 98 -4.94 14.20 16.92
C THR A 98 -4.04 15.41 17.17
N GLN A 99 -4.63 16.61 17.17
CA GLN A 99 -3.91 17.83 17.53
C GLN A 99 -3.66 17.82 19.04
N ILE A 100 -2.40 17.99 19.44
CA ILE A 100 -2.05 18.22 20.84
C ILE A 100 -2.33 19.70 21.12
N SER A 101 -3.26 19.99 22.04
CA SER A 101 -3.45 21.36 22.52
C SER A 101 -2.15 21.85 23.17
N PRO A 102 -1.71 23.11 22.95
CA PRO A 102 -0.60 23.66 23.71
C PRO A 102 -0.97 23.61 25.20
N ASN A 103 -0.09 23.06 26.04
CA ASN A 103 -0.26 23.13 27.49
C ASN A 103 -0.43 24.61 27.89
N GLN A 104 -1.53 24.91 28.57
CA GLN A 104 -1.77 26.19 29.24
C GLN A 104 -1.03 26.18 30.59
N ASP A 105 0.28 25.95 30.58
CA ASP A 105 1.11 26.02 31.78
C ASP A 105 2.22 27.05 31.53
N GLU A 106 1.86 28.32 31.71
CA GLU A 106 2.76 29.43 32.04
C GLU A 106 2.28 30.05 33.36
#